data_AF-A0A518AKW2-F1
#
_entry.id   AF-A0A518AKW2-F1
#
_cell.length_a   1.000
_cell.length_b   1.000
_cell.length_c   1.000
_cell.angle_alpha   90.00
_cell.angle_beta   90.00
_cell.angle_gamma   90.00
#
_symmetry.space_group_name_H-M   'P 1'
#
loop_
_entity.id
_entity.type
_entity.pdbx_description
1 polymer ?
#
loop_
_entity_poly.entity_id
_entity_poly.type
_entity_poly.pdbx_seq_one_letter_code
_entity_poly.pdbx_strand_id
1 'polypeptide(L)'
;MRSPACFWLLLMISGWLMISDTLADDHFLTIGGGYDPQGNQVSLERNVEFFRQVLAEQRPDDPAHTVFFADGDDDHRDLQYRDPSFECSPGRRIAIELFGDADDLDIAYRNHSLSNVTGSTSPGVISNYLEQLGRRVEGDDRLIVYATAHGGSGDEKTPHNTSVYTWNHRRFSAAEFSNWLGKLPEETPVVLVMVQCYAGGFAHTMFNEADPTKGIARQLRAGFFAQVHDRPAAGCTPGVNEESYQEYSSFFWAAIAGHDRLGSTIDKVDIDSDGVTSFAEAHAYAVCESETVDIPIRTSDAYLDYFSTDGNSIETQYHRDRKTNEPRRLPLPELQKLEGSLPALLEQADPVDRYIVECISKKLSLDLDGNVSQVKQALNRVRRDMQRARRSSSRTTGNYRRTRDRVLAEVRREWPELDSDLSPMLASLMAERADEFEKKVTSMLAYKSMVRLAEEKSKADEAVLNYRKDEALVLRLDRTLKRIVLSINLPKVGSPQVVNRYKELLALESSSLAAGSP
;
A
#
# COMPACT_ATOMS: atom_id res chain seq x y z
N MET A 1 -29.20 -77.80 -48.67
CA MET A 1 -28.71 -77.64 -47.29
C MET A 1 -27.97 -76.31 -47.20
N ARG A 2 -28.49 -75.44 -46.33
CA ARG A 2 -28.02 -74.14 -45.78
C ARG A 2 -26.82 -73.38 -46.40
N SER A 3 -27.08 -72.12 -46.76
CA SER A 3 -26.13 -71.01 -47.02
C SER A 3 -25.25 -70.65 -45.82
N PRO A 4 -24.06 -70.03 -46.03
CA PRO A 4 -23.27 -69.45 -44.96
C PRO A 4 -23.67 -67.98 -44.70
N ALA A 5 -23.75 -67.61 -43.42
CA ALA A 5 -24.02 -66.27 -42.95
C ALA A 5 -22.73 -65.45 -42.89
N CYS A 6 -22.77 -64.24 -43.44
CA CYS A 6 -21.71 -63.23 -43.39
C CYS A 6 -21.85 -62.45 -42.08
N PHE A 7 -20.89 -62.56 -41.16
CA PHE A 7 -20.82 -61.73 -39.96
C PHE A 7 -19.94 -60.51 -40.25
N TRP A 8 -20.56 -59.32 -40.28
CA TRP A 8 -19.86 -58.04 -40.27
C TRP A 8 -19.50 -57.67 -38.83
N LEU A 9 -18.21 -57.50 -38.55
CA LEU A 9 -17.70 -56.98 -37.28
C LEU A 9 -17.61 -55.44 -37.41
N LEU A 10 -18.52 -54.72 -36.75
CA LEU A 10 -18.47 -53.27 -36.62
C LEU A 10 -17.58 -52.91 -35.42
N LEU A 11 -16.39 -52.39 -35.70
CA LEU A 11 -15.52 -51.77 -34.71
C LEU A 11 -16.05 -50.36 -34.41
N MET A 12 -16.73 -50.21 -33.26
CA MET A 12 -17.07 -48.90 -32.70
C MET A 12 -15.81 -48.30 -32.07
N ILE A 13 -15.21 -47.33 -32.76
CA ILE A 13 -14.20 -46.43 -32.19
C ILE A 13 -14.96 -45.43 -31.32
N SER A 14 -15.05 -45.69 -30.02
CA SER A 14 -15.48 -44.71 -29.03
C SER A 14 -14.39 -43.66 -28.88
N GLY A 15 -14.48 -42.56 -29.64
CA GLY A 15 -13.68 -41.37 -29.42
C GLY A 15 -14.05 -40.77 -28.06
N TRP A 16 -13.25 -41.02 -27.05
CA TRP A 16 -13.25 -40.24 -25.82
C TRP A 16 -12.66 -38.87 -26.18
N LEU A 17 -13.54 -37.89 -26.41
CA LEU A 17 -13.20 -36.49 -26.22
C LEU A 17 -12.91 -36.34 -24.73
N MET A 18 -11.62 -36.38 -24.37
CA MET A 18 -11.16 -35.79 -23.12
C MET A 18 -11.38 -34.29 -23.28
N ILE A 19 -12.52 -33.79 -22.83
CA ILE A 19 -12.65 -32.40 -22.45
C ILE A 19 -11.80 -32.30 -21.20
N SER A 20 -10.55 -31.87 -21.37
CA SER A 20 -9.79 -31.34 -20.24
C SER A 20 -10.51 -30.08 -19.83
N ASP A 21 -11.36 -30.15 -18.82
CA ASP A 21 -11.71 -28.97 -18.04
C ASP A 21 -10.42 -28.54 -17.34
N THR A 22 -9.57 -27.80 -18.05
CA THR A 22 -8.45 -27.10 -17.43
C THR A 22 -9.08 -26.01 -16.56
N LEU A 23 -9.02 -26.22 -15.24
CA LEU A 23 -9.31 -25.17 -14.28
C LEU A 23 -8.44 -23.96 -14.63
N ALA A 24 -9.03 -22.77 -14.58
CA ALA A 24 -8.32 -21.51 -14.71
C ALA A 24 -7.13 -21.44 -13.75
N ASP A 25 -5.95 -21.08 -14.25
CA ASP A 25 -4.75 -20.99 -13.43
C ASP A 25 -4.56 -19.56 -12.88
N ASP A 26 -4.10 -19.48 -11.63
CA ASP A 26 -3.61 -18.22 -11.06
C ASP A 26 -2.11 -18.08 -11.31
N HIS A 27 -1.72 -16.96 -11.91
CA HIS A 27 -0.32 -16.58 -12.13
C HIS A 27 0.07 -15.48 -11.16
N PHE A 28 1.14 -15.67 -10.40
CA PHE A 28 1.58 -14.72 -9.39
C PHE A 28 2.81 -13.93 -9.85
N LEU A 29 2.76 -12.61 -9.69
CA LEU A 29 3.87 -11.71 -9.95
C LEU A 29 4.15 -10.85 -8.71
N THR A 30 5.32 -10.99 -8.12
CA THR A 30 5.81 -10.07 -7.08
C THR A 30 6.85 -9.10 -7.66
N ILE A 31 6.62 -7.81 -7.46
CA ILE A 31 7.55 -6.71 -7.78
C ILE A 31 8.00 -6.09 -6.47
N GLY A 32 9.21 -6.41 -6.01
CA GLY A 32 9.69 -6.05 -4.69
C GLY A 32 11.02 -5.27 -4.67
N GLY A 33 11.26 -4.55 -3.58
CA GLY A 33 12.57 -3.96 -3.29
C GLY A 33 12.73 -2.51 -3.71
N GLY A 34 13.92 -1.98 -3.42
CA GLY A 34 14.27 -0.58 -3.55
C GLY A 34 14.84 -0.15 -4.91
N TYR A 35 15.18 1.14 -5.01
CA TYR A 35 15.80 1.73 -6.20
C TYR A 35 17.34 1.66 -6.20
N ASP A 36 17.94 1.47 -5.03
CA ASP A 36 19.37 1.30 -4.76
C ASP A 36 19.53 0.71 -3.34
N PRO A 37 20.76 0.46 -2.83
CA PRO A 37 20.93 -0.08 -1.48
C PRO A 37 20.32 0.79 -0.37
N GLN A 38 20.32 2.12 -0.48
CA GLN A 38 19.76 3.02 0.53
C GLN A 38 18.22 3.00 0.53
N GLY A 39 17.63 2.76 -0.64
CA GLY A 39 16.20 2.65 -0.87
C GLY A 39 15.65 1.23 -0.72
N ASN A 40 16.47 0.22 -0.44
CA ASN A 40 16.02 -1.17 -0.36
C ASN A 40 16.05 -1.65 1.10
N GLN A 41 15.01 -1.32 1.86
CA GLN A 41 14.97 -1.63 3.29
C GLN A 41 14.56 -3.08 3.55
N VAL A 42 15.05 -3.64 4.66
CA VAL A 42 14.69 -4.99 5.15
C VAL A 42 13.19 -5.22 5.26
N SER A 43 12.37 -4.18 5.52
CA SER A 43 10.92 -4.35 5.53
C SER A 43 10.36 -4.82 4.18
N LEU A 44 10.92 -4.36 3.05
CA LEU A 44 10.50 -4.79 1.70
C LEU A 44 10.81 -6.26 1.44
N GLU A 45 11.96 -6.75 1.93
CA GLU A 45 12.32 -8.17 1.87
C GLU A 45 11.33 -9.01 2.69
N ARG A 46 11.07 -8.62 3.96
CA ARG A 46 10.13 -9.33 4.85
C ARG A 46 8.70 -9.34 4.32
N ASN A 47 8.30 -8.29 3.61
CA ASN A 47 7.01 -8.23 2.93
C ASN A 47 6.87 -9.32 1.86
N VAL A 48 7.94 -9.60 1.10
CA VAL A 48 7.95 -10.67 0.09
C VAL A 48 7.99 -12.04 0.74
N GLU A 49 8.80 -12.22 1.79
CA GLU A 49 8.86 -13.49 2.53
C GLU A 49 7.50 -13.87 3.11
N PHE A 50 6.82 -12.91 3.77
CA PHE A 50 5.51 -13.17 4.35
C PHE A 50 4.48 -13.53 3.28
N PHE A 51 4.44 -12.80 2.15
CA PHE A 51 3.51 -13.14 1.07
C PHE A 51 3.77 -14.55 0.50
N ARG A 52 5.03 -14.99 0.39
CA ARG A 52 5.36 -16.35 -0.06
C ARG A 52 4.89 -17.41 0.93
N GLN A 53 5.02 -17.13 2.23
CA GLN A 53 4.47 -18.00 3.26
C GLN A 53 2.95 -18.13 3.12
N VAL A 54 2.24 -17.00 3.04
CA VAL A 54 0.77 -17.01 2.85
C VAL A 54 0.39 -17.74 1.57
N LEU A 55 1.11 -17.53 0.47
CA LEU A 55 0.84 -18.22 -0.78
C LEU A 55 1.02 -19.74 -0.63
N ALA A 56 2.12 -20.20 -0.03
CA ALA A 56 2.36 -21.63 0.18
C ALA A 56 1.31 -22.30 1.09
N GLU A 57 0.78 -21.57 2.07
CA GLU A 57 -0.27 -22.05 2.98
C GLU A 57 -1.65 -22.10 2.32
N GLN A 58 -1.99 -21.08 1.53
CA GLN A 58 -3.31 -20.95 0.90
C GLN A 58 -3.40 -21.67 -0.46
N ARG A 59 -2.25 -21.97 -1.07
CA ARG A 59 -2.14 -22.59 -2.40
C ARG A 59 -1.18 -23.78 -2.41
N PRO A 60 -1.62 -24.92 -1.82
CA PRO A 60 -0.83 -26.14 -1.79
C PRO A 60 -0.64 -26.78 -3.18
N ASP A 61 -1.35 -26.29 -4.21
CA ASP A 61 -1.17 -26.60 -5.63
C ASP A 61 0.11 -25.99 -6.23
N ASP A 62 0.86 -25.18 -5.48
CA ASP A 62 2.15 -24.56 -5.86
C ASP A 62 2.10 -23.84 -7.21
N PRO A 63 1.23 -22.82 -7.36
CA PRO A 63 1.06 -22.10 -8.61
C PRO A 63 2.32 -21.33 -9.00
N ALA A 64 2.47 -21.03 -10.29
CA ALA A 64 3.62 -20.31 -10.81
C ALA A 64 3.77 -18.92 -10.16
N HIS A 65 4.88 -18.71 -9.45
CA HIS A 65 5.21 -17.44 -8.79
C HIS A 65 6.51 -16.83 -9.32
N THR A 66 6.36 -15.74 -10.05
CA THR A 66 7.49 -14.94 -10.55
C THR A 66 7.80 -13.82 -9.57
N VAL A 67 9.06 -13.71 -9.13
CA VAL A 67 9.51 -12.70 -8.16
C VAL A 67 10.64 -11.88 -8.75
N PHE A 68 10.41 -10.59 -9.01
CA PHE A 68 11.49 -9.64 -9.27
C PHE A 68 11.77 -8.84 -8.01
N PHE A 69 13.03 -8.82 -7.56
CA PHE A 69 13.44 -8.11 -6.35
C PHE A 69 14.76 -7.37 -6.57
N ALA A 70 14.83 -6.10 -6.15
CA ALA A 70 16.07 -5.29 -6.11
C ALA A 70 17.05 -5.57 -7.27
N ASP A 71 18.32 -5.93 -6.99
CA ASP A 71 19.34 -6.32 -7.97
C ASP A 71 19.29 -7.78 -8.44
N GLY A 72 18.39 -8.60 -7.90
CA GLY A 72 18.14 -9.96 -8.34
C GLY A 72 19.11 -10.95 -7.72
N ASP A 73 19.96 -11.60 -8.51
CA ASP A 73 20.92 -12.59 -8.02
C ASP A 73 22.34 -12.00 -7.83
N ASP A 74 22.47 -10.68 -7.78
CA ASP A 74 23.75 -10.02 -7.50
C ASP A 74 24.16 -10.30 -6.04
N ASP A 75 25.44 -10.60 -5.80
CA ASP A 75 25.95 -10.94 -4.47
C ASP A 75 26.41 -9.73 -3.64
N HIS A 76 26.30 -8.53 -4.21
CA HIS A 76 26.62 -7.27 -3.53
C HIS A 76 25.62 -6.96 -2.41
N ARG A 77 26.00 -6.00 -1.56
CA ARG A 77 25.15 -5.54 -0.46
C ARG A 77 24.11 -4.58 -1.00
N ASP A 78 22.89 -5.04 -1.09
CA ASP A 78 21.77 -4.36 -1.71
C ASP A 78 20.68 -3.96 -0.72
N LEU A 79 20.72 -4.45 0.53
CA LEU A 79 19.64 -4.31 1.50
C LEU A 79 20.09 -3.52 2.74
N GLN A 80 19.35 -2.46 3.06
CA GLN A 80 19.53 -1.62 4.24
C GLN A 80 18.79 -2.16 5.48
N TYR A 81 19.48 -2.22 6.61
CA TYR A 81 18.88 -2.58 7.90
C TYR A 81 19.55 -1.83 9.06
N ARG A 82 18.88 -1.73 10.21
CA ARG A 82 19.47 -1.28 11.48
C ARG A 82 20.11 -2.46 12.19
N ASP A 83 21.42 -2.41 12.39
CA ASP A 83 22.19 -3.44 13.08
C ASP A 83 21.85 -3.46 14.58
N PRO A 84 21.15 -4.49 15.09
CA PRO A 84 20.77 -4.57 16.49
C PRO A 84 21.99 -4.78 17.41
N SER A 85 23.14 -5.17 16.86
CA SER A 85 24.40 -5.35 17.58
C SER A 85 25.31 -4.12 17.50
N PHE A 86 24.85 -3.01 16.91
CA PHE A 86 25.64 -1.80 16.80
C PHE A 86 25.97 -1.21 18.18
N GLU A 87 27.27 -1.11 18.48
CA GLU A 87 27.78 -0.46 19.67
C GLU A 87 28.53 0.83 19.29
N CYS A 88 28.27 1.91 20.03
CA CYS A 88 28.93 3.19 19.86
C CYS A 88 29.28 3.78 21.23
N SER A 89 30.54 4.22 21.40
CA SER A 89 30.94 4.88 22.65
C SER A 89 30.11 6.16 22.85
N PRO A 90 29.77 6.54 24.10
CA PRO A 90 28.93 7.72 24.30
C PRO A 90 29.57 9.00 23.76
N GLY A 91 30.89 9.16 23.88
CA GLY A 91 31.62 10.27 23.27
C GLY A 91 31.47 10.36 21.75
N ARG A 92 31.60 9.23 21.04
CA ARG A 92 31.38 9.18 19.58
C ARG A 92 29.94 9.51 19.22
N ARG A 93 28.96 9.00 19.97
CA ARG A 93 27.53 9.31 19.76
C ARG A 93 27.24 10.80 19.93
N ILE A 94 27.77 11.42 20.98
CA ILE A 94 27.64 12.87 21.21
C ILE A 94 28.25 13.67 20.07
N ALA A 95 29.43 13.26 19.59
CA ALA A 95 30.09 13.94 18.48
C ALA A 95 29.22 13.91 17.21
N ILE A 96 28.60 12.77 16.92
CA ILE A 96 27.75 12.62 15.73
C ILE A 96 26.43 13.36 15.91
N GLU A 97 25.83 13.38 17.11
CA GLU A 97 24.65 14.21 17.40
C GLU A 97 24.93 15.71 17.16
N LEU A 98 26.14 16.17 17.47
CA LEU A 98 26.52 17.57 17.32
C LEU A 98 26.96 17.93 15.89
N PHE A 99 27.73 17.06 15.24
CA PHE A 99 28.45 17.36 13.99
C PHE A 99 27.96 16.57 12.77
N GLY A 100 27.10 15.57 12.93
CA GLY A 100 26.64 14.67 11.88
C GLY A 100 25.16 14.29 12.00
N ASP A 101 24.83 13.09 11.51
CA ASP A 101 23.50 12.50 11.61
C ASP A 101 23.55 11.27 12.55
N ALA A 102 22.92 11.40 13.72
CA ALA A 102 22.88 10.35 14.71
C ALA A 102 21.80 9.29 14.45
N ASP A 103 20.83 9.58 13.58
CA ASP A 103 19.69 8.70 13.33
C ASP A 103 20.09 7.50 12.46
N ASP A 104 21.15 7.63 11.67
CA ASP A 104 21.64 6.59 10.74
C ASP A 104 22.86 5.82 11.27
N LEU A 105 23.19 5.95 12.56
CA LEU A 105 24.43 5.40 13.12
C LEU A 105 24.52 3.88 13.08
N ASP A 106 23.39 3.23 13.29
CA ASP A 106 23.21 1.79 13.31
C ASP A 106 22.88 1.22 11.93
N ILE A 107 22.86 2.03 10.87
CA ILE A 107 22.55 1.56 9.53
C ILE A 107 23.70 0.71 8.98
N ALA A 108 23.35 -0.49 8.57
CA ALA A 108 24.22 -1.46 7.93
C ALA A 108 23.58 -1.98 6.63
N TYR A 109 24.42 -2.68 5.85
CA TYR A 109 24.01 -3.26 4.57
C TYR A 109 24.43 -4.72 4.49
N ARG A 110 23.55 -5.56 3.96
CA ARG A 110 23.82 -6.95 3.57
C ARG A 110 23.18 -7.23 2.22
N ASN A 111 23.46 -8.39 1.63
CA ASN A 111 22.65 -8.87 0.52
C ASN A 111 21.27 -9.33 1.05
N HIS A 112 20.24 -9.25 0.23
CA HIS A 112 18.95 -9.86 0.51
C HIS A 112 19.05 -11.39 0.63
N SER A 113 18.15 -12.00 1.39
CA SER A 113 18.09 -13.44 1.65
C SER A 113 16.98 -14.17 0.89
N LEU A 114 16.25 -13.47 0.00
CA LEU A 114 15.23 -14.08 -0.83
C LEU A 114 15.84 -15.14 -1.75
N SER A 115 15.36 -16.38 -1.64
CA SER A 115 15.75 -17.47 -2.54
C SER A 115 14.90 -17.49 -3.81
N ASN A 116 15.45 -17.97 -4.92
CA ASN A 116 14.70 -18.19 -6.17
C ASN A 116 14.01 -16.91 -6.71
N VAL A 117 14.64 -15.75 -6.61
CA VAL A 117 14.18 -14.57 -7.35
C VAL A 117 14.39 -14.82 -8.85
N THR A 118 13.48 -14.34 -9.68
CA THR A 118 13.56 -14.47 -11.14
C THR A 118 14.55 -13.47 -11.74
N GLY A 119 14.82 -12.37 -11.04
CA GLY A 119 15.84 -11.39 -11.41
C GLY A 119 15.59 -10.01 -10.80
N SER A 120 16.41 -9.04 -11.23
CA SER A 120 16.33 -7.65 -10.79
C SER A 120 15.00 -6.98 -11.18
N THR A 121 14.50 -6.08 -10.33
CA THR A 121 13.39 -5.20 -10.71
C THR A 121 13.83 -4.19 -11.75
N SER A 122 13.23 -4.25 -12.94
CA SER A 122 13.36 -3.19 -13.93
C SER A 122 12.14 -3.11 -14.84
N PRO A 123 11.81 -1.93 -15.41
CA PRO A 123 10.66 -1.77 -16.30
C PRO A 123 10.69 -2.75 -17.47
N GLY A 124 11.86 -2.94 -18.10
CA GLY A 124 12.00 -3.81 -19.26
C GLY A 124 11.79 -5.29 -18.94
N VAL A 125 12.28 -5.76 -17.79
CA VAL A 125 12.09 -7.15 -17.35
C VAL A 125 10.61 -7.43 -17.06
N ILE A 126 9.95 -6.53 -16.32
CA ILE A 126 8.52 -6.64 -15.99
C ILE A 126 7.67 -6.59 -17.26
N SER A 127 7.93 -5.64 -18.17
CA SER A 127 7.18 -5.53 -19.42
C SER A 127 7.33 -6.76 -20.31
N ASN A 128 8.53 -7.34 -20.34
CA ASN A 128 8.81 -8.54 -21.12
C ASN A 128 8.13 -9.77 -20.52
N TYR A 129 8.12 -9.89 -19.18
CA TYR A 129 7.39 -10.95 -18.50
C TYR A 129 5.90 -10.91 -18.83
N LEU A 130 5.24 -9.75 -18.67
CA LEU A 130 3.81 -9.60 -18.94
C LEU A 130 3.47 -9.89 -20.42
N GLU A 131 4.33 -9.48 -21.35
CA GLU A 131 4.16 -9.82 -22.76
C GLU A 131 4.29 -11.32 -23.03
N GLN A 132 5.23 -12.00 -22.38
CA GLN A 132 5.39 -13.44 -22.54
C GLN A 132 4.28 -14.24 -21.84
N LEU A 133 3.77 -13.73 -20.72
CA LEU A 133 2.63 -14.30 -20.02
C LEU A 133 1.37 -14.22 -20.89
N GLY A 134 1.11 -13.06 -21.51
CA GLY A 134 -0.04 -12.86 -22.41
C GLY A 134 -0.07 -13.78 -23.64
N ARG A 135 1.05 -14.42 -23.99
CA ARG A 135 1.11 -15.43 -25.07
C ARG A 135 0.81 -16.86 -24.60
N ARG A 136 0.74 -17.08 -23.28
CA ARG A 136 0.66 -18.40 -22.65
C ARG A 136 -0.61 -18.59 -21.83
N VAL A 137 -1.14 -17.53 -21.24
CA VAL A 137 -2.37 -17.59 -20.44
C VAL A 137 -3.60 -17.86 -21.29
N GLU A 138 -4.53 -18.64 -20.75
CA GLU A 138 -5.81 -18.96 -21.37
C GLU A 138 -6.95 -18.05 -20.86
N GLY A 139 -8.14 -18.20 -21.45
CA GLY A 139 -9.26 -17.25 -21.32
C GLY A 139 -9.82 -17.06 -19.90
N ASP A 140 -9.56 -17.97 -18.98
CA ASP A 140 -10.08 -17.86 -17.61
C ASP A 140 -8.98 -17.70 -16.56
N ASP A 141 -7.70 -17.75 -16.97
CA ASP A 141 -6.55 -17.52 -16.08
C ASP A 141 -6.60 -16.14 -15.44
N ARG A 142 -6.06 -16.01 -14.23
CA ARG A 142 -6.02 -14.74 -13.50
C ARG A 142 -4.58 -14.39 -13.15
N LEU A 143 -4.23 -13.11 -13.32
CA LEU A 143 -2.95 -12.58 -12.86
C LEU A 143 -3.13 -11.88 -11.51
N ILE A 144 -2.38 -12.30 -10.51
CA ILE A 144 -2.31 -11.65 -9.19
C ILE A 144 -0.94 -10.99 -9.06
N VAL A 145 -0.94 -9.65 -8.96
CA VAL A 145 0.28 -8.85 -8.82
C VAL A 145 0.37 -8.31 -7.40
N TYR A 146 1.48 -8.59 -6.73
CA TYR A 146 1.86 -7.96 -5.47
C TYR A 146 3.06 -7.04 -5.68
N ALA A 147 2.89 -5.74 -5.40
CA ALA A 147 3.98 -4.77 -5.44
C ALA A 147 4.30 -4.28 -4.02
N THR A 148 5.57 -4.38 -3.62
CA THR A 148 6.09 -3.82 -2.37
C THR A 148 7.40 -3.09 -2.64
N ALA A 149 7.31 -1.78 -2.83
CA ALA A 149 8.39 -0.97 -3.37
C ALA A 149 8.26 0.50 -2.94
N HIS A 150 9.17 1.34 -3.43
CA HIS A 150 9.01 2.80 -3.37
C HIS A 150 8.12 3.30 -4.50
N GLY A 151 7.51 4.46 -4.29
CA GLY A 151 6.64 5.09 -5.28
C GLY A 151 6.82 6.59 -5.39
N GLY A 152 6.48 7.13 -6.55
CA GLY A 152 6.56 8.56 -6.87
C GLY A 152 5.21 9.14 -7.27
N SER A 153 4.98 10.42 -6.94
CA SER A 153 3.75 11.12 -7.30
C SER A 153 3.63 11.34 -8.81
N GLY A 154 2.39 11.42 -9.30
CA GLY A 154 2.10 11.94 -10.64
C GLY A 154 2.40 13.44 -10.73
N ASP A 155 2.44 13.98 -11.95
CA ASP A 155 2.53 15.43 -12.16
C ASP A 155 1.16 16.11 -12.02
N GLU A 156 1.14 17.44 -11.99
CA GLU A 156 -0.11 18.20 -11.79
C GLU A 156 -1.16 17.98 -12.89
N LYS A 157 -0.74 17.62 -14.11
CA LYS A 157 -1.64 17.42 -15.26
C LYS A 157 -2.21 16.00 -15.29
N THR A 158 -1.45 15.05 -14.77
CA THR A 158 -1.75 13.62 -14.72
C THR A 158 -1.50 13.08 -13.31
N PRO A 159 -2.24 13.57 -12.29
CA PRO A 159 -1.94 13.27 -10.89
C PRO A 159 -2.05 11.78 -10.54
N HIS A 160 -2.86 11.02 -11.29
CA HIS A 160 -3.01 9.58 -11.14
C HIS A 160 -1.94 8.76 -11.89
N ASN A 161 -1.12 9.38 -12.74
CA ASN A 161 -0.01 8.70 -13.41
C ASN A 161 1.22 8.59 -12.49
N THR A 162 1.00 8.02 -11.31
CA THR A 162 2.01 7.77 -10.29
C THR A 162 2.98 6.67 -10.75
N SER A 163 4.08 6.47 -10.02
CA SER A 163 5.13 5.54 -10.44
C SER A 163 5.53 4.55 -9.35
N VAL A 164 6.01 3.38 -9.76
CA VAL A 164 6.79 2.45 -8.93
C VAL A 164 8.26 2.62 -9.26
N TYR A 165 9.09 2.76 -8.24
CA TYR A 165 10.54 2.77 -8.39
C TYR A 165 11.07 1.35 -8.42
N THR A 166 12.08 1.15 -9.26
CA THR A 166 12.75 -0.14 -9.48
C THR A 166 14.25 0.08 -9.38
N TRP A 167 15.02 -1.00 -9.35
CA TRP A 167 16.47 -0.96 -9.22
C TRP A 167 17.16 -0.03 -10.23
N ASN A 168 18.33 0.49 -9.85
CA ASN A 168 19.11 1.48 -10.59
C ASN A 168 18.37 2.79 -10.86
N HIS A 169 17.58 3.27 -9.89
CA HIS A 169 16.76 4.50 -9.99
C HIS A 169 15.86 4.56 -11.23
N ARG A 170 15.49 3.40 -11.78
CA ARG A 170 14.50 3.32 -12.84
C ARG A 170 13.12 3.35 -12.24
N ARG A 171 12.12 3.58 -13.08
CA ARG A 171 10.72 3.57 -12.66
C ARG A 171 9.81 3.26 -13.84
N PHE A 172 8.59 2.86 -13.53
CA PHE A 172 7.50 2.82 -14.49
C PHE A 172 6.25 3.46 -13.89
N SER A 173 5.46 4.06 -14.76
CA SER A 173 4.24 4.78 -14.43
C SER A 173 2.99 3.89 -14.49
N ALA A 174 1.89 4.34 -13.89
CA ALA A 174 0.59 3.67 -13.98
C ALA A 174 0.12 3.53 -15.45
N ALA A 175 0.42 4.51 -16.30
CA ALA A 175 0.12 4.45 -17.73
C ALA A 175 0.93 3.37 -18.45
N GLU A 176 2.24 3.29 -18.20
CA GLU A 176 3.10 2.23 -18.76
C GLU A 176 2.66 0.85 -18.30
N PHE A 177 2.36 0.70 -17.00
CA PHE A 177 1.87 -0.56 -16.46
C PHE A 177 0.52 -0.97 -17.05
N SER A 178 -0.44 -0.03 -17.17
CA SER A 178 -1.73 -0.27 -17.83
C SER A 178 -1.58 -0.76 -19.28
N ASN A 179 -0.60 -0.21 -20.01
CA ASN A 179 -0.26 -0.66 -21.36
C ASN A 179 0.31 -2.08 -21.38
N TRP A 180 1.17 -2.44 -20.42
CA TRP A 180 1.72 -3.79 -20.35
C TRP A 180 0.65 -4.82 -19.99
N LEU A 181 -0.23 -4.51 -19.04
CA LEU A 181 -1.41 -5.34 -18.74
C LEU A 181 -2.31 -5.50 -19.96
N GLY A 182 -2.39 -4.48 -20.84
CA GLY A 182 -3.18 -4.54 -22.07
C GLY A 182 -2.68 -5.55 -23.11
N LYS A 183 -1.52 -6.18 -22.89
CA LYS A 183 -0.98 -7.25 -23.73
C LYS A 183 -1.51 -8.64 -23.33
N LEU A 184 -2.17 -8.76 -22.18
CA LEU A 184 -2.86 -9.97 -21.76
C LEU A 184 -4.20 -10.11 -22.53
N PRO A 185 -4.75 -11.32 -22.67
CA PRO A 185 -6.09 -11.52 -23.21
C PRO A 185 -7.17 -10.69 -22.48
N GLU A 186 -8.26 -10.36 -23.19
CA GLU A 186 -9.33 -9.52 -22.62
C GLU A 186 -10.07 -10.24 -21.48
N GLU A 187 -10.08 -11.57 -21.53
CA GLU A 187 -10.79 -12.45 -20.61
C GLU A 187 -9.99 -12.73 -19.32
N THR A 188 -8.66 -12.57 -19.33
CA THR A 188 -7.78 -12.78 -18.17
C THR A 188 -7.93 -11.66 -17.13
N PRO A 189 -8.62 -11.82 -15.99
CA PRO A 189 -8.69 -10.76 -14.97
C PRO A 189 -7.33 -10.50 -14.29
N VAL A 190 -7.18 -9.30 -13.75
CA VAL A 190 -5.99 -8.90 -12.97
C VAL A 190 -6.41 -8.42 -11.59
N VAL A 191 -5.77 -8.96 -10.55
CA VAL A 191 -5.86 -8.47 -9.17
C VAL A 191 -4.53 -7.83 -8.79
N LEU A 192 -4.58 -6.60 -8.29
CA LEU A 192 -3.41 -5.85 -7.85
C LEU A 192 -3.45 -5.65 -6.34
N VAL A 193 -2.35 -5.94 -5.64
CA VAL A 193 -2.12 -5.51 -4.25
C VAL A 193 -0.84 -4.68 -4.27
N MET A 194 -0.95 -3.37 -4.06
CA MET A 194 0.17 -2.45 -4.26
C MET A 194 0.43 -1.61 -3.02
N VAL A 195 1.65 -1.73 -2.52
CA VAL A 195 2.10 -1.19 -1.24
C VAL A 195 3.33 -0.33 -1.47
N GLN A 196 3.04 0.93 -1.80
CA GLN A 196 4.03 1.98 -1.99
C GLN A 196 3.39 3.36 -1.80
N CYS A 197 4.22 4.39 -1.67
CA CYS A 197 3.78 5.78 -1.75
C CYS A 197 3.00 6.03 -3.05
N TYR A 198 1.90 6.79 -2.99
CA TYR A 198 1.10 7.17 -4.16
C TYR A 198 0.48 5.98 -4.94
N ALA A 199 0.37 4.79 -4.32
CA ALA A 199 -0.14 3.58 -4.97
C ALA A 199 -1.54 3.76 -5.58
N GLY A 200 -2.40 4.60 -5.01
CA GLY A 200 -3.75 4.84 -5.47
C GLY A 200 -3.86 5.45 -6.87
N GLY A 201 -2.76 5.93 -7.47
CA GLY A 201 -2.75 6.26 -8.90
C GLY A 201 -2.97 5.02 -9.79
N PHE A 202 -2.49 3.86 -9.35
CA PHE A 202 -2.66 2.59 -10.06
C PHE A 202 -4.11 2.06 -10.01
N ALA A 203 -4.99 2.61 -9.16
CA ALA A 203 -6.44 2.35 -9.24
C ALA A 203 -7.02 2.75 -10.60
N HIS A 204 -6.37 3.70 -11.30
CA HIS A 204 -6.78 4.10 -12.64
C HIS A 204 -6.31 3.15 -13.73
N THR A 205 -5.53 2.09 -13.43
CA THR A 205 -5.17 1.08 -14.44
C THR A 205 -6.38 0.32 -15.00
N MET A 206 -7.57 0.45 -14.37
CA MET A 206 -8.85 0.05 -14.96
C MET A 206 -9.23 0.84 -16.23
N PHE A 207 -8.58 1.98 -16.48
CA PHE A 207 -8.68 2.75 -17.72
C PHE A 207 -7.47 2.49 -18.61
N ASN A 208 -7.68 2.65 -19.93
CA ASN A 208 -6.60 2.57 -20.89
C ASN A 208 -5.56 3.66 -20.59
N GLU A 209 -4.28 3.27 -20.48
CA GLU A 209 -3.17 4.17 -20.12
C GLU A 209 -3.36 4.92 -18.80
N ALA A 210 -4.16 4.37 -17.87
CA ALA A 210 -4.52 5.01 -16.61
C ALA A 210 -5.21 6.40 -16.76
N ASP A 211 -5.85 6.63 -17.92
CA ASP A 211 -6.51 7.88 -18.26
C ASP A 211 -8.03 7.65 -18.47
N PRO A 212 -8.89 8.20 -17.59
CA PRO A 212 -10.34 8.05 -17.70
C PRO A 212 -10.93 8.52 -19.04
N THR A 213 -10.28 9.48 -19.70
CA THR A 213 -10.73 10.02 -21.00
C THR A 213 -10.53 9.02 -22.14
N LYS A 214 -9.63 8.04 -21.97
CA LYS A 214 -9.36 6.94 -22.92
C LYS A 214 -10.26 5.72 -22.71
N GLY A 215 -11.23 5.82 -21.79
CA GLY A 215 -12.21 4.77 -21.52
C GLY A 215 -11.66 3.61 -20.69
N ILE A 216 -12.59 2.75 -20.25
CA ILE A 216 -12.28 1.57 -19.43
C ILE A 216 -11.52 0.54 -20.27
N ALA A 217 -10.52 -0.09 -19.67
CA ALA A 217 -9.86 -1.27 -20.23
C ALA A 217 -10.87 -2.42 -20.34
N ARG A 218 -10.82 -3.17 -21.44
CA ARG A 218 -11.72 -4.32 -21.65
C ARG A 218 -11.47 -5.43 -20.62
N GLN A 219 -10.20 -5.73 -20.41
CA GLN A 219 -9.73 -6.58 -19.33
C GLN A 219 -10.20 -6.06 -17.97
N LEU A 220 -10.77 -6.93 -17.14
CA LEU A 220 -11.16 -6.58 -15.78
C LEU A 220 -9.93 -6.48 -14.88
N ARG A 221 -9.79 -5.35 -14.18
CA ARG A 221 -8.64 -5.05 -13.32
C ARG A 221 -9.15 -4.55 -11.98
N ALA A 222 -9.02 -5.37 -10.94
CA ALA A 222 -9.31 -5.00 -9.56
C ALA A 222 -8.01 -4.76 -8.81
N GLY A 223 -8.05 -3.91 -7.79
CA GLY A 223 -6.84 -3.53 -7.09
C GLY A 223 -7.09 -2.96 -5.71
N PHE A 224 -6.09 -3.14 -4.86
CA PHE A 224 -6.03 -2.72 -3.48
C PHE A 224 -4.73 -1.96 -3.26
N PHE A 225 -4.84 -0.73 -2.78
CA PHE A 225 -3.71 0.20 -2.75
C PHE A 225 -3.56 0.73 -1.33
N ALA A 226 -2.35 0.64 -0.78
CA ALA A 226 -2.07 1.07 0.59
C ALA A 226 -2.37 2.56 0.84
N GLN A 227 -2.31 3.40 -0.19
CA GLN A 227 -2.41 4.86 -0.05
C GLN A 227 -3.07 5.51 -1.26
N VAL A 228 -3.66 6.69 -1.08
CA VAL A 228 -4.18 7.54 -2.17
C VAL A 228 -3.06 8.11 -3.06
N HIS A 229 -3.41 8.54 -4.28
CA HIS A 229 -2.46 8.98 -5.32
C HIS A 229 -1.66 10.25 -4.99
N ASP A 230 -2.07 11.05 -3.99
CA ASP A 230 -1.48 12.35 -3.64
C ASP A 230 -0.73 12.34 -2.30
N ARG A 231 -0.53 11.16 -1.69
CA ARG A 231 0.13 11.01 -0.38
C ARG A 231 1.24 9.96 -0.36
N PRO A 232 2.30 10.18 0.43
CA PRO A 232 3.25 9.13 0.76
C PRO A 232 2.61 8.08 1.69
N ALA A 233 3.06 6.84 1.57
CA ALA A 233 2.65 5.73 2.43
C ALA A 233 3.63 5.52 3.59
N ALA A 234 3.20 4.83 4.65
CA ALA A 234 4.09 4.29 5.67
C ALA A 234 4.68 2.92 5.25
N GLY A 235 5.69 2.43 5.96
CA GLY A 235 6.14 1.03 5.86
C GLY A 235 7.53 0.76 5.28
N CYS A 236 8.18 1.73 4.63
CA CYS A 236 9.58 1.60 4.23
C CYS A 236 10.48 1.98 5.42
N THR A 237 10.98 1.00 6.17
CA THR A 237 11.81 1.22 7.37
C THR A 237 13.00 0.27 7.41
N PRO A 238 14.20 0.74 7.77
CA PRO A 238 15.36 -0.12 7.96
C PRO A 238 15.32 -0.88 9.31
N GLY A 239 14.35 -0.62 10.19
CA GLY A 239 14.23 -1.33 11.47
C GLY A 239 13.99 -2.83 11.27
N VAL A 240 14.69 -3.69 12.01
CA VAL A 240 14.59 -5.16 11.87
C VAL A 240 13.51 -5.82 12.72
N ASN A 241 12.91 -5.08 13.68
CA ASN A 241 11.86 -5.63 14.53
C ASN A 241 10.53 -5.69 13.76
N GLU A 242 10.11 -6.89 13.36
CA GLU A 242 8.89 -7.10 12.60
C GLU A 242 7.61 -6.71 13.37
N GLU A 243 7.61 -6.73 14.71
CA GLU A 243 6.49 -6.24 15.53
C GLU A 243 6.16 -4.75 15.24
N SER A 244 7.15 -4.00 14.76
CA SER A 244 6.99 -2.58 14.41
C SER A 244 6.40 -2.35 13.02
N TYR A 245 6.22 -3.41 12.21
CA TYR A 245 5.71 -3.30 10.84
C TYR A 245 4.18 -3.20 10.81
N GLN A 246 3.70 -1.98 11.01
CA GLN A 246 2.27 -1.64 11.02
C GLN A 246 1.69 -1.29 9.63
N GLU A 247 2.43 -1.59 8.56
CA GLU A 247 2.08 -1.21 7.19
C GLU A 247 0.98 -2.10 6.61
N TYR A 248 0.28 -1.58 5.60
CA TYR A 248 -0.95 -2.15 5.02
C TYR A 248 -0.84 -3.65 4.65
N SER A 249 0.27 -4.06 4.03
CA SER A 249 0.44 -5.44 3.53
C SER A 249 0.51 -6.47 4.66
N SER A 250 1.11 -6.10 5.81
CA SER A 250 1.14 -6.96 7.00
C SER A 250 -0.25 -7.39 7.40
N PHE A 251 -1.20 -6.46 7.48
CA PHE A 251 -2.57 -6.76 7.88
C PHE A 251 -3.37 -7.42 6.76
N PHE A 252 -3.17 -6.98 5.52
CA PHE A 252 -3.87 -7.55 4.37
C PHE A 252 -3.59 -9.04 4.23
N TRP A 253 -2.31 -9.43 4.27
CA TRP A 253 -1.91 -10.83 4.16
C TRP A 253 -2.23 -11.61 5.44
N ALA A 254 -2.14 -10.99 6.61
CA ALA A 254 -2.54 -11.63 7.86
C ALA A 254 -4.02 -12.01 7.89
N ALA A 255 -4.90 -11.15 7.37
CA ALA A 255 -6.34 -11.43 7.23
C ALA A 255 -6.60 -12.74 6.48
N ILE A 256 -5.86 -12.95 5.38
CA ILE A 256 -6.00 -14.15 4.54
C ILE A 256 -5.34 -15.36 5.21
N ALA A 257 -4.18 -15.19 5.83
CA ALA A 257 -3.45 -16.27 6.50
C ALA A 257 -4.13 -16.76 7.79
N GLY A 258 -4.89 -15.88 8.45
CA GLY A 258 -5.42 -16.13 9.80
C GLY A 258 -4.36 -15.98 10.90
N HIS A 259 -3.18 -15.46 10.59
CA HIS A 259 -2.15 -15.11 11.56
C HIS A 259 -1.27 -13.95 11.08
N ASP A 260 -0.63 -13.25 12.01
CA ASP A 260 0.34 -12.21 11.69
C ASP A 260 1.70 -12.79 11.24
N ARG A 261 2.65 -11.90 10.92
CA ARG A 261 4.01 -12.27 10.49
C ARG A 261 4.80 -13.09 11.51
N LEU A 262 4.44 -12.98 12.78
CA LEU A 262 5.10 -13.67 13.88
C LEU A 262 4.44 -15.02 14.17
N GLY A 263 3.40 -15.37 13.41
CA GLY A 263 2.63 -16.60 13.58
C GLY A 263 1.55 -16.50 14.66
N SER A 264 1.28 -15.31 15.20
CA SER A 264 0.20 -15.12 16.17
C SER A 264 -1.13 -15.18 15.44
N THR A 265 -2.01 -16.08 15.85
CA THR A 265 -3.36 -16.19 15.29
C THR A 265 -4.12 -14.87 15.45
N ILE A 266 -4.82 -14.47 14.40
CA ILE A 266 -5.76 -13.35 14.43
C ILE A 266 -7.21 -13.88 14.34
N ASP A 267 -8.18 -13.06 14.73
CA ASP A 267 -9.59 -13.40 14.55
C ASP A 267 -9.91 -13.60 13.06
N LYS A 268 -10.66 -14.66 12.73
CA LYS A 268 -11.04 -14.97 11.34
C LYS A 268 -11.79 -13.78 10.72
N VAL A 269 -11.33 -13.34 9.56
CA VAL A 269 -11.96 -12.26 8.79
C VAL A 269 -12.82 -12.88 7.69
N ASP A 270 -14.08 -13.16 8.01
CA ASP A 270 -15.09 -13.76 7.12
C ASP A 270 -16.40 -13.00 7.37
N ILE A 271 -16.43 -11.78 6.83
CA ILE A 271 -17.44 -10.74 7.05
C ILE A 271 -18.78 -11.18 6.46
N ASP A 272 -18.78 -11.85 5.31
CA ASP A 272 -20.01 -12.33 4.68
C ASP A 272 -20.35 -13.81 5.00
N SER A 273 -19.49 -14.49 5.77
CA SER A 273 -19.71 -15.86 6.28
C SER A 273 -19.78 -16.92 5.18
N ASP A 274 -19.08 -16.72 4.06
CA ASP A 274 -18.99 -17.69 2.96
C ASP A 274 -17.95 -18.81 3.21
N GLY A 275 -17.16 -18.67 4.28
CA GLY A 275 -16.19 -19.64 4.73
C GLY A 275 -14.75 -19.34 4.33
N VAL A 276 -14.51 -18.40 3.41
CA VAL A 276 -13.18 -17.97 2.98
C VAL A 276 -12.95 -16.48 3.29
N THR A 277 -11.69 -16.04 3.28
CA THR A 277 -11.38 -14.61 3.35
C THR A 277 -11.08 -14.09 1.95
N SER A 278 -11.94 -13.22 1.44
CA SER A 278 -11.76 -12.53 0.17
C SER A 278 -10.73 -11.40 0.25
N PHE A 279 -10.25 -10.93 -0.91
CA PHE A 279 -9.38 -9.75 -0.94
C PHE A 279 -10.08 -8.47 -0.43
N ALA A 280 -11.40 -8.33 -0.65
CA ALA A 280 -12.19 -7.22 -0.14
C ALA A 280 -12.25 -7.22 1.40
N GLU A 281 -12.38 -8.39 2.02
CA GLU A 281 -12.37 -8.53 3.47
C GLU A 281 -10.97 -8.32 4.05
N ALA A 282 -9.94 -8.83 3.39
CA ALA A 282 -8.55 -8.55 3.73
C ALA A 282 -8.23 -7.05 3.68
N HIS A 283 -8.76 -6.34 2.67
CA HIS A 283 -8.69 -4.89 2.59
C HIS A 283 -9.40 -4.21 3.76
N ALA A 284 -10.61 -4.62 4.10
CA ALA A 284 -11.36 -4.06 5.22
C ALA A 284 -10.65 -4.25 6.56
N TYR A 285 -10.09 -5.44 6.80
CA TYR A 285 -9.27 -5.71 7.97
C TYR A 285 -8.04 -4.80 8.02
N ALA A 286 -7.31 -4.65 6.91
CA ALA A 286 -6.14 -3.76 6.86
C ALA A 286 -6.50 -2.27 7.06
N VAL A 287 -7.64 -1.82 6.52
CA VAL A 287 -8.18 -0.46 6.74
C VAL A 287 -8.48 -0.21 8.23
N CYS A 288 -8.99 -1.24 8.90
CA CYS A 288 -9.28 -1.23 10.33
C CYS A 288 -8.02 -1.24 11.19
N GLU A 289 -7.13 -2.20 10.98
CA GLU A 289 -6.04 -2.51 11.91
C GLU A 289 -4.78 -1.70 11.70
N SER A 290 -4.51 -1.20 10.50
CA SER A 290 -3.29 -0.43 10.26
C SER A 290 -3.26 0.89 11.05
N GLU A 291 -2.36 0.98 12.03
CA GLU A 291 -2.14 2.18 12.85
C GLU A 291 -1.13 3.16 12.22
N THR A 292 -1.35 3.51 10.95
CA THR A 292 -0.47 4.36 10.15
C THR A 292 -1.19 5.61 9.63
N VAL A 293 -0.46 6.43 8.86
CA VAL A 293 -1.02 7.60 8.16
C VAL A 293 -1.66 7.24 6.81
N ASP A 294 -1.76 5.95 6.51
CA ASP A 294 -2.22 5.44 5.23
C ASP A 294 -3.72 5.57 5.08
N ILE A 295 -4.19 5.75 3.85
CA ILE A 295 -5.61 5.80 3.50
C ILE A 295 -5.80 4.81 2.36
N PRO A 296 -5.96 3.52 2.68
CA PRO A 296 -6.09 2.51 1.65
C PRO A 296 -7.34 2.73 0.81
N ILE A 297 -7.25 2.38 -0.47
CA ILE A 297 -8.38 2.45 -1.41
C ILE A 297 -8.43 1.22 -2.30
N ARG A 298 -9.57 1.03 -2.96
CA ARG A 298 -9.83 -0.02 -3.94
C ARG A 298 -10.07 0.55 -5.33
N THR A 299 -9.92 -0.26 -6.38
CA THR A 299 -10.27 0.17 -7.74
C THR A 299 -11.76 0.54 -7.83
N SER A 300 -12.63 -0.17 -7.12
CA SER A 300 -14.06 0.15 -7.06
C SER A 300 -14.35 1.54 -6.47
N ASP A 301 -13.47 2.08 -5.61
CA ASP A 301 -13.60 3.47 -5.13
C ASP A 301 -13.37 4.47 -6.26
N ALA A 302 -12.28 4.29 -7.02
CA ALA A 302 -11.97 5.14 -8.17
C ALA A 302 -13.06 5.04 -9.25
N TYR A 303 -13.64 3.84 -9.42
CA TYR A 303 -14.75 3.62 -10.35
C TYR A 303 -15.97 4.45 -9.96
N LEU A 304 -16.36 4.39 -8.68
CA LEU A 304 -17.47 5.15 -8.13
C LEU A 304 -17.23 6.66 -8.19
N ASP A 305 -16.02 7.11 -7.86
CA ASP A 305 -15.64 8.53 -7.93
C ASP A 305 -15.79 9.10 -9.35
N TYR A 306 -15.58 8.27 -10.39
CA TYR A 306 -15.68 8.69 -11.78
C TYR A 306 -17.11 8.60 -12.35
N PHE A 307 -17.80 7.49 -12.09
CA PHE A 307 -19.08 7.15 -12.72
C PHE A 307 -20.31 7.46 -11.87
N SER A 308 -20.16 7.80 -10.59
CA SER A 308 -21.27 8.13 -9.69
C SER A 308 -21.20 9.59 -9.19
N THR A 309 -22.02 9.91 -8.20
CA THR A 309 -22.15 11.24 -7.60
C THR A 309 -22.60 11.17 -6.14
N ASP A 310 -22.17 12.14 -5.34
CA ASP A 310 -22.48 12.26 -3.92
C ASP A 310 -23.88 12.85 -3.62
N GLY A 311 -24.68 13.05 -4.67
CA GLY A 311 -26.03 13.61 -4.58
C GLY A 311 -26.11 15.13 -4.68
N ASN A 312 -24.98 15.85 -4.82
CA ASN A 312 -24.98 17.30 -5.02
C ASN A 312 -25.25 17.70 -6.49
N SER A 313 -25.02 16.81 -7.44
CA SER A 313 -25.33 16.98 -8.85
C SER A 313 -25.63 15.63 -9.51
N ILE A 314 -26.44 15.61 -10.56
CA ILE A 314 -26.65 14.42 -11.40
C ILE A 314 -25.49 14.24 -12.39
N GLU A 315 -24.76 15.31 -12.67
CA GLU A 315 -23.62 15.28 -13.58
C GLU A 315 -22.40 14.69 -12.88
N THR A 316 -22.03 13.48 -13.28
CA THR A 316 -20.84 12.76 -12.80
C THR A 316 -19.57 13.26 -13.50
N GLN A 317 -18.39 12.86 -13.02
CA GLN A 317 -17.13 13.22 -13.67
C GLN A 317 -17.06 12.69 -15.12
N TYR A 318 -17.55 11.46 -15.35
CA TYR A 318 -17.70 10.87 -16.68
C TYR A 318 -18.48 11.78 -17.66
N HIS A 319 -19.61 12.35 -17.22
CA HIS A 319 -20.42 13.24 -18.06
C HIS A 319 -19.68 14.53 -18.42
N ARG A 320 -18.99 15.13 -17.44
CA ARG A 320 -18.20 16.35 -17.62
C ARG A 320 -17.10 16.18 -18.66
N ASP A 321 -16.34 15.08 -18.54
CA ASP A 321 -15.17 14.85 -19.41
C ASP A 321 -15.57 14.54 -20.86
N ARG A 322 -16.69 13.85 -21.05
CA ARG A 322 -17.15 13.45 -22.38
C ARG A 322 -18.10 14.46 -23.04
N LYS A 323 -18.48 15.55 -22.34
CA LYS A 323 -19.45 16.56 -22.81
C LYS A 323 -20.67 15.90 -23.48
N THR A 324 -21.20 14.83 -22.88
CA THR A 324 -22.25 14.06 -23.53
C THR A 324 -23.53 14.88 -23.63
N ASN A 325 -24.07 15.01 -24.84
CA ASN A 325 -25.41 15.57 -25.07
C ASN A 325 -26.52 14.53 -24.77
N GLU A 326 -26.24 13.54 -23.92
CA GLU A 326 -27.25 12.52 -23.61
C GLU A 326 -28.44 13.18 -22.91
N PRO A 327 -29.69 12.91 -23.37
CA PRO A 327 -30.86 13.52 -22.77
C PRO A 327 -30.94 13.14 -21.29
N ARG A 328 -31.05 14.15 -20.42
CA ARG A 328 -31.26 13.93 -18.98
C ARG A 328 -32.53 13.11 -18.79
N ARG A 329 -32.43 12.00 -18.05
CA ARG A 329 -33.61 11.22 -17.63
C ARG A 329 -34.51 12.12 -16.79
N LEU A 330 -35.78 12.24 -17.20
CA LEU A 330 -36.82 12.95 -16.48
C LEU A 330 -37.92 11.96 -16.06
N PRO A 331 -38.45 12.05 -14.82
CA PRO A 331 -38.02 12.95 -13.75
C PRO A 331 -36.60 12.63 -13.27
N LEU A 332 -35.93 13.64 -12.72
CA LEU A 332 -34.60 13.45 -12.15
C LEU A 332 -34.70 12.50 -10.95
N PRO A 333 -33.77 11.52 -10.81
CA PRO A 333 -33.81 10.58 -9.72
C PRO A 333 -33.55 11.27 -8.38
N GLU A 334 -34.17 10.76 -7.32
CA GLU A 334 -33.83 11.14 -5.95
C GLU A 334 -32.47 10.53 -5.58
N LEU A 335 -31.46 11.38 -5.38
CA LEU A 335 -30.10 10.97 -5.05
C LEU A 335 -29.88 10.96 -3.54
N GLN A 336 -29.21 9.91 -3.06
CA GLN A 336 -28.72 9.84 -1.69
C GLN A 336 -27.61 10.87 -1.51
N LYS A 337 -27.60 11.56 -0.38
CA LYS A 337 -26.53 12.47 0.00
C LYS A 337 -25.77 11.94 1.21
N LEU A 338 -24.54 12.41 1.38
CA LEU A 338 -23.72 12.15 2.56
C LEU A 338 -24.15 13.03 3.74
N GLU A 339 -25.37 12.80 4.22
CA GLU A 339 -26.01 13.48 5.33
C GLU A 339 -27.06 12.59 6.00
N GLY A 340 -27.55 13.01 7.17
CA GLY A 340 -28.59 12.29 7.88
C GLY A 340 -28.07 11.20 8.82
N SER A 341 -28.93 10.23 9.09
CA SER A 341 -28.72 9.13 10.03
C SER A 341 -27.67 8.14 9.52
N LEU A 342 -26.69 7.79 10.37
CA LEU A 342 -25.72 6.73 10.06
C LEU A 342 -26.41 5.36 9.90
N PRO A 343 -27.33 4.94 10.79
CA PRO A 343 -28.07 3.69 10.62
C PRO A 343 -28.79 3.58 9.27
N ALA A 344 -29.45 4.65 8.83
CA ALA A 344 -30.16 4.66 7.56
C ALA A 344 -29.24 4.51 6.33
N LEU A 345 -28.00 5.00 6.41
CA LEU A 345 -26.98 4.75 5.38
C LEU A 345 -26.47 3.31 5.44
N LEU A 346 -26.22 2.79 6.64
CA LEU A 346 -25.68 1.44 6.86
C LEU A 346 -26.65 0.31 6.53
N GLU A 347 -27.96 0.57 6.51
CA GLU A 347 -28.97 -0.36 6.00
C GLU A 347 -28.79 -0.70 4.51
N GLN A 348 -28.15 0.19 3.74
CA GLN A 348 -27.90 0.03 2.31
C GLN A 348 -26.43 -0.25 1.97
N ALA A 349 -25.56 -0.32 2.99
CA ALA A 349 -24.14 -0.63 2.80
C ALA A 349 -23.94 -2.12 2.52
N ASP A 350 -22.95 -2.45 1.70
CA ASP A 350 -22.48 -3.84 1.61
C ASP A 350 -21.79 -4.25 2.93
N PRO A 351 -21.70 -5.57 3.23
CA PRO A 351 -21.15 -6.06 4.50
C PRO A 351 -19.74 -5.55 4.81
N VAL A 352 -18.88 -5.44 3.78
CA VAL A 352 -17.49 -4.99 3.91
C VAL A 352 -17.42 -3.51 4.28
N ASP A 353 -18.17 -2.66 3.58
CA ASP A 353 -18.25 -1.23 3.90
C ASP A 353 -18.86 -0.98 5.29
N ARG A 354 -19.88 -1.75 5.65
CA ARG A 354 -20.50 -1.71 6.99
C ARG A 354 -19.49 -2.05 8.08
N TYR A 355 -18.75 -3.14 7.91
CA TYR A 355 -17.71 -3.56 8.85
C TYR A 355 -16.68 -2.45 9.07
N ILE A 356 -16.18 -1.83 8.01
CA ILE A 356 -15.21 -0.73 8.09
C ILE A 356 -15.80 0.45 8.89
N VAL A 357 -17.05 0.85 8.63
CA VAL A 357 -17.70 1.95 9.34
C VAL A 357 -17.84 1.64 10.83
N GLU A 358 -18.31 0.45 11.19
CA GLU A 358 -18.53 0.03 12.58
C GLU A 358 -17.20 -0.02 13.34
N CYS A 359 -16.19 -0.65 12.75
CA CYS A 359 -14.85 -0.77 13.27
C CYS A 359 -14.17 0.59 13.52
N ILE A 360 -14.11 1.47 12.51
CA ILE A 360 -13.46 2.77 12.67
C ILE A 360 -14.26 3.69 13.60
N SER A 361 -15.60 3.65 13.54
CA SER A 361 -16.43 4.43 14.47
C SER A 361 -16.16 4.05 15.92
N LYS A 362 -15.97 2.75 16.21
CA LYS A 362 -15.54 2.28 17.53
C LYS A 362 -14.18 2.85 17.93
N LYS A 363 -13.17 2.78 17.05
CA LYS A 363 -11.83 3.35 17.30
C LYS A 363 -11.87 4.86 17.55
N LEU A 364 -12.75 5.58 16.86
CA LEU A 364 -12.95 7.02 17.03
C LEU A 364 -13.95 7.39 18.14
N SER A 365 -14.56 6.40 18.81
CA SER A 365 -15.61 6.60 19.81
C SER A 365 -16.79 7.44 19.29
N LEU A 366 -17.19 7.19 18.05
CA LEU A 366 -18.36 7.81 17.41
C LEU A 366 -19.61 6.97 17.65
N ASP A 367 -20.76 7.64 17.72
CA ASP A 367 -22.05 7.02 17.98
C ASP A 367 -22.65 6.48 16.68
N LEU A 368 -22.78 5.15 16.59
CA LEU A 368 -23.34 4.49 15.41
C LEU A 368 -24.83 4.75 15.23
N ASP A 369 -25.56 5.16 16.27
CA ASP A 369 -26.96 5.60 16.17
C ASP A 369 -27.08 7.10 15.79
N GLY A 370 -25.93 7.74 15.62
CA GLY A 370 -25.79 9.16 15.37
C GLY A 370 -26.00 9.61 13.92
N ASN A 371 -25.46 10.79 13.62
CA ASN A 371 -25.59 11.46 12.33
C ASN A 371 -24.21 11.60 11.66
N VAL A 372 -24.18 11.51 10.33
CA VAL A 372 -22.97 11.65 9.49
C VAL A 372 -22.16 12.92 9.82
N SER A 373 -22.81 14.00 10.27
CA SER A 373 -22.15 15.24 10.68
C SER A 373 -21.10 15.06 11.80
N GLN A 374 -21.20 14.01 12.62
CA GLN A 374 -20.20 13.68 13.65
C GLN A 374 -18.82 13.41 13.04
N VAL A 375 -18.75 12.76 11.87
CA VAL A 375 -17.48 12.49 11.16
C VAL A 375 -16.82 13.79 10.72
N LYS A 376 -17.59 14.72 10.15
CA LYS A 376 -17.10 16.07 9.79
C LYS A 376 -16.61 16.85 11.02
N GLN A 377 -17.29 16.71 12.16
CA GLN A 377 -16.87 17.33 13.41
C GLN A 377 -15.57 16.72 13.95
N ALA A 378 -15.41 15.39 13.87
CA ALA A 378 -14.18 14.69 14.25
C ALA A 378 -13.00 15.16 13.38
N LEU A 379 -13.18 15.25 12.06
CA LEU A 379 -12.15 15.72 11.14
C LEU A 379 -11.70 17.15 11.47
N ASN A 380 -12.66 18.05 11.71
CA ASN A 380 -12.38 19.43 12.10
C ASN A 380 -11.69 19.54 13.46
N ARG A 381 -11.97 18.63 14.40
CA ARG A 381 -11.28 18.55 15.69
C ARG A 381 -9.82 18.16 15.48
N VAL A 382 -9.56 17.03 14.83
CA VAL A 382 -8.20 16.51 14.59
C VAL A 382 -7.35 17.53 13.83
N ARG A 383 -7.88 18.20 12.80
CA ARG A 383 -7.14 19.24 12.07
C ARG A 383 -6.72 20.42 12.94
N ARG A 384 -7.55 20.84 13.90
CA ARG A 384 -7.21 21.92 14.84
C ARG A 384 -6.12 21.47 15.81
N ASP A 385 -6.21 20.24 16.32
CA ASP A 385 -5.23 19.70 17.26
C ASP A 385 -3.88 19.44 16.57
N MET A 386 -3.89 18.92 15.34
CA MET A 386 -2.70 18.84 14.48
C MET A 386 -2.04 20.21 14.27
N GLN A 387 -2.82 21.27 14.01
CA GLN A 387 -2.27 22.62 13.85
C GLN A 387 -1.59 23.11 15.14
N ARG A 388 -2.15 22.82 16.31
CA ARG A 388 -1.55 23.15 17.61
C ARG A 388 -0.27 22.35 17.84
N ALA A 389 -0.28 21.05 17.56
CA ALA A 389 0.89 20.18 17.69
C ALA A 389 2.04 20.65 16.78
N ARG A 390 1.76 20.99 15.51
CA ARG A 390 2.76 21.55 14.58
C ARG A 390 3.40 22.84 15.08
N ARG A 391 2.61 23.75 15.67
CA ARG A 391 3.15 24.97 16.30
C ARG A 391 4.07 24.64 17.48
N SER A 392 3.71 23.62 18.28
CA SER A 392 4.55 23.16 19.39
C SER A 392 5.87 22.54 18.89
N SER A 393 5.81 21.61 17.93
CA SER A 393 6.99 20.96 17.30
C SER A 393 7.92 21.99 16.65
N SER A 394 7.38 22.98 15.93
CA SER A 394 8.17 24.06 15.35
C SER A 394 8.92 24.87 16.43
N ARG A 395 8.26 25.18 17.55
CA ARG A 395 8.86 25.90 18.68
C ARG A 395 9.94 25.08 19.39
N THR A 396 9.69 23.81 19.69
CA THR A 396 10.66 22.92 20.36
C THR A 396 11.87 22.66 19.46
N THR A 397 11.66 22.43 18.15
CA THR A 397 12.73 22.32 17.15
C THR A 397 13.59 23.58 17.10
N GLY A 398 12.97 24.76 17.09
CA GLY A 398 13.71 26.03 17.13
C GLY A 398 14.53 26.23 18.42
N ASN A 399 13.99 25.80 19.57
CA ASN A 399 14.70 25.84 20.85
C ASN A 399 15.88 24.87 20.89
N TYR A 400 15.67 23.64 20.42
CA TYR A 400 16.70 22.62 20.32
C TYR A 400 17.85 23.12 19.44
N ARG A 401 17.55 23.60 18.22
CA ARG A 401 18.57 24.12 17.28
C ARG A 401 19.42 25.23 17.90
N ARG A 402 18.77 26.25 18.48
CA ARG A 402 19.49 27.36 19.15
C ARG A 402 20.38 26.88 20.30
N THR A 403 19.97 25.85 21.03
CA THR A 403 20.75 25.31 22.15
C THR A 403 21.90 24.45 21.64
N ARG A 404 21.67 23.62 20.61
CA ARG A 404 22.71 22.88 19.90
C ARG A 404 23.80 23.81 19.36
N ASP A 405 23.42 24.94 18.75
CA ASP A 405 24.38 25.92 18.23
C ASP A 405 25.24 26.55 19.36
N ARG A 406 24.69 26.70 20.57
CA ARG A 406 25.48 27.14 21.74
C ARG A 406 26.44 26.05 22.22
N VAL A 407 26.00 24.79 22.25
CA VAL A 407 26.88 23.65 22.57
C VAL A 407 28.04 23.62 21.58
N LEU A 408 27.75 23.70 20.28
CA LEU A 408 28.78 23.75 19.23
C LEU A 408 29.76 24.91 19.42
N ALA A 409 29.27 26.10 19.78
CA ALA A 409 30.13 27.26 20.06
C ALA A 409 31.02 27.06 21.30
N GLU A 410 30.53 26.42 22.36
CA GLU A 410 31.33 26.08 23.55
C GLU A 410 32.36 24.99 23.23
N VAL A 411 31.97 23.96 22.47
CA VAL A 411 32.84 22.88 22.01
C VAL A 411 33.97 23.42 21.12
N ARG A 412 33.67 24.31 20.17
CA ARG A 412 34.69 24.96 19.31
C ARG A 412 35.61 25.90 20.09
N ARG A 413 35.17 26.45 21.22
CA ARG A 413 36.07 27.22 22.09
C ARG A 413 37.10 26.35 22.79
N GLU A 414 36.69 25.14 23.18
CA GLU A 414 37.59 24.16 23.79
C GLU A 414 38.55 23.54 22.76
N TRP A 415 38.04 23.22 21.58
CA TRP A 415 38.80 22.66 20.46
C TRP A 415 38.56 23.48 19.18
N PRO A 416 39.33 24.58 18.98
CA PRO A 416 39.20 25.45 17.80
C PRO A 416 39.41 24.75 16.47
N GLU A 417 40.13 23.63 16.44
CA GLU A 417 40.34 22.80 15.26
C GLU A 417 39.02 22.22 14.69
N LEU A 418 37.93 22.23 15.48
CA LEU A 418 36.58 21.83 15.06
C LEU A 418 35.83 22.87 14.22
N ASP A 419 36.45 24.02 13.91
CA ASP A 419 35.94 24.96 12.90
C ASP A 419 36.15 24.43 11.47
N SER A 420 37.13 23.54 11.26
CA SER A 420 37.29 22.81 10.00
C SER A 420 36.39 21.57 10.01
N ASP A 421 35.57 21.43 8.97
CA ASP A 421 34.88 20.18 8.70
C ASP A 421 35.92 19.04 8.57
N LEU A 422 35.58 17.85 9.09
CA LEU A 422 36.42 16.64 9.06
C LEU A 422 37.84 16.83 9.64
N SER A 423 38.01 17.68 10.65
CA SER A 423 39.34 17.90 11.23
C SER A 423 39.92 16.62 11.88
N PRO A 424 41.25 16.42 11.86
CA PRO A 424 41.89 15.32 12.58
C PRO A 424 41.56 15.31 14.08
N MET A 425 41.27 16.49 14.64
CA MET A 425 40.80 16.63 16.01
C MET A 425 39.44 15.97 16.21
N LEU A 426 38.47 16.20 15.32
CA LEU A 426 37.16 15.54 15.39
C LEU A 426 37.31 14.02 15.31
N ALA A 427 38.14 13.52 14.38
CA ALA A 427 38.40 12.09 14.27
C ALA A 427 38.96 11.50 15.57
N SER A 428 39.91 12.18 16.21
CA SER A 428 40.48 11.72 17.49
C SER A 428 39.47 11.79 18.64
N LEU A 429 38.66 12.85 18.72
CA LEU A 429 37.58 12.98 19.72
C LEU A 429 36.47 11.95 19.52
N MET A 430 36.29 11.41 18.31
CA MET A 430 35.37 10.32 18.02
C MET A 430 35.96 8.93 18.27
N ALA A 431 37.29 8.82 18.43
CA ALA A 431 38.01 7.57 18.58
C ALA A 431 38.79 7.52 19.91
N GLU A 432 40.09 7.83 19.91
CA GLU A 432 40.97 7.60 21.07
C GLU A 432 40.67 8.52 22.26
N ARG A 433 40.00 9.67 22.01
CA ARG A 433 39.68 10.69 23.01
C ARG A 433 38.17 10.80 23.27
N ALA A 434 37.40 9.75 22.95
CA ALA A 434 35.95 9.76 23.13
C ALA A 434 35.53 10.02 24.59
N ASP A 435 36.22 9.42 25.56
CA ASP A 435 35.93 9.59 26.99
C ASP A 435 36.20 11.03 27.47
N GLU A 436 37.28 11.65 26.96
CA GLU A 436 37.60 13.05 27.23
C GLU A 436 36.50 13.97 26.68
N PHE A 437 36.11 13.73 25.42
CA PHE A 437 35.07 14.48 24.74
C PHE A 437 33.72 14.37 25.47
N GLU A 438 33.29 13.15 25.79
CA GLU A 438 32.08 12.87 26.56
C GLU A 438 32.09 13.63 27.88
N LYS A 439 33.12 13.43 28.71
CA LYS A 439 33.21 14.03 30.04
C LYS A 439 33.15 15.56 29.98
N LYS A 440 33.81 16.16 29.00
CA LYS A 440 33.83 17.61 28.83
C LYS A 440 32.47 18.13 28.34
N VAL A 441 31.89 17.54 27.30
CA VAL A 441 30.62 18.01 26.71
C VAL A 441 29.45 17.80 27.68
N THR A 442 29.36 16.64 28.32
CA THR A 442 28.30 16.34 29.31
C THR A 442 28.35 17.24 30.54
N SER A 443 29.50 17.83 30.85
CA SER A 443 29.65 18.82 31.92
C SER A 443 29.04 20.19 31.57
N MET A 444 28.87 20.50 30.29
CA MET A 444 28.35 21.79 29.82
C MET A 444 26.86 21.95 30.17
N LEU A 445 26.50 23.09 30.75
CA LEU A 445 25.10 23.43 31.06
C LEU A 445 24.25 23.52 29.79
N ALA A 446 24.83 24.00 28.69
CA ALA A 446 24.18 24.05 27.39
C ALA A 446 23.83 22.64 26.87
N TYR A 447 24.72 21.66 27.06
CA TYR A 447 24.47 20.27 26.63
C TYR A 447 23.35 19.62 27.44
N LYS A 448 23.37 19.74 28.77
CA LYS A 448 22.27 19.25 29.63
C LYS A 448 20.92 19.85 29.22
N SER A 449 20.91 21.13 28.85
CA SER A 449 19.72 21.82 28.35
C SER A 449 19.29 21.29 26.98
N MET A 450 20.25 20.98 26.10
CA MET A 450 20.01 20.42 24.77
C MET A 450 19.35 19.05 24.86
N VAL A 451 19.86 18.15 25.72
CA VAL A 451 19.30 16.79 25.92
C VAL A 451 17.83 16.87 26.36
N ARG A 452 17.51 17.71 27.34
CA ARG A 452 16.11 17.93 27.75
C ARG A 452 15.24 18.45 26.60
N LEU A 453 15.75 19.40 25.81
CA LEU A 453 15.02 19.93 24.66
C LEU A 453 14.86 18.91 23.53
N ALA A 454 15.77 17.94 23.41
CA ALA A 454 15.65 16.84 22.48
C ALA A 454 14.47 15.92 22.85
N GLU A 455 14.30 15.60 24.14
CA GLU A 455 13.13 14.86 24.63
C GLU A 455 11.82 15.63 24.40
N GLU A 456 11.80 16.94 24.67
CA GLU A 456 10.63 17.79 24.41
C GLU A 456 10.31 17.86 22.90
N LYS A 457 11.33 17.94 22.05
CA LYS A 457 11.18 17.89 20.60
C LYS A 457 10.59 16.55 20.16
N SER A 458 11.18 15.43 20.61
CA SER A 458 10.72 14.08 20.29
C SER A 458 9.24 13.87 20.64
N LYS A 459 8.83 14.22 21.87
CA LYS A 459 7.42 14.15 22.29
C LYS A 459 6.49 15.02 21.44
N ALA A 460 6.95 16.21 21.02
CA ALA A 460 6.16 17.09 20.18
C ALA A 460 6.01 16.55 18.75
N ASP A 461 7.05 15.92 18.20
CA ASP A 461 7.03 15.30 16.88
C ASP A 461 6.17 14.02 16.88
N GLU A 462 6.26 13.21 17.93
CA GLU A 462 5.39 12.05 18.16
C GLU A 462 3.91 12.47 18.24
N ALA A 463 3.59 13.55 18.96
CA ALA A 463 2.23 14.09 18.99
C ALA A 463 1.72 14.50 17.60
N VAL A 464 2.58 15.09 16.75
CA VAL A 464 2.21 15.42 15.36
C VAL A 464 1.93 14.15 14.57
N LEU A 465 2.75 13.10 14.73
CA LEU A 465 2.53 11.82 14.06
C LEU A 465 1.21 11.16 14.51
N ASN A 466 0.93 11.14 15.80
CA ASN A 466 -0.30 10.57 16.35
C ASN A 466 -1.55 11.29 15.80
N TYR A 467 -1.55 12.62 15.76
CA TYR A 467 -2.67 13.35 15.14
C TYR A 467 -2.79 13.11 13.62
N ARG A 468 -1.71 12.78 12.92
CA ARG A 468 -1.79 12.36 11.50
C ARG A 468 -2.42 10.98 11.35
N LYS A 469 -2.15 10.06 12.28
CA LYS A 469 -2.81 8.74 12.33
C LYS A 469 -4.31 8.90 12.62
N ASP A 470 -4.66 9.74 13.59
CA ASP A 470 -6.06 10.08 13.87
C ASP A 470 -6.76 10.69 12.65
N GLU A 471 -6.08 11.60 11.93
CA GLU A 471 -6.64 12.20 10.71
C GLU A 471 -6.87 11.14 9.63
N ALA A 472 -5.92 10.21 9.46
CA ALA A 472 -6.05 9.11 8.52
C ALA A 472 -7.26 8.22 8.85
N LEU A 473 -7.46 7.85 10.12
CA LEU A 473 -8.64 7.08 10.55
C LEU A 473 -9.96 7.79 10.21
N VAL A 474 -10.07 9.09 10.51
CA VAL A 474 -11.28 9.86 10.16
C VAL A 474 -11.48 9.93 8.64
N LEU A 475 -10.40 10.07 7.86
CA LEU A 475 -10.48 10.09 6.40
C LEU A 475 -10.86 8.74 5.80
N ARG A 476 -10.40 7.62 6.37
CA ARG A 476 -10.84 6.27 5.98
C ARG A 476 -12.35 6.11 6.18
N LEU A 477 -12.87 6.57 7.32
CA LEU A 477 -14.31 6.55 7.61
C LEU A 477 -15.10 7.45 6.64
N ASP A 478 -14.66 8.69 6.43
CA ASP A 478 -15.32 9.64 5.51
C ASP A 478 -15.37 9.08 4.08
N ARG A 479 -14.27 8.47 3.60
CA ARG A 479 -14.22 7.83 2.29
C ARG A 479 -15.16 6.63 2.19
N THR A 480 -15.23 5.79 3.22
CA THR A 480 -16.13 4.62 3.23
C THR A 480 -17.60 5.06 3.20
N LEU A 481 -17.97 6.08 3.97
CA LEU A 481 -19.34 6.63 3.92
C LEU A 481 -19.65 7.28 2.56
N LYS A 482 -18.68 7.98 1.97
CA LYS A 482 -18.82 8.52 0.61
C LYS A 482 -19.03 7.39 -0.39
N ARG A 483 -18.26 6.30 -0.30
CA ARG A 483 -18.38 5.12 -1.15
C ARG A 483 -19.78 4.51 -1.08
N ILE A 484 -20.35 4.33 0.11
CA ILE A 484 -21.73 3.84 0.30
C ILE A 484 -22.73 4.73 -0.46
N VAL A 485 -22.62 6.05 -0.33
CA VAL A 485 -23.50 6.99 -1.06
C VAL A 485 -23.32 6.86 -2.57
N LEU A 486 -22.07 6.78 -3.04
CA LEU A 486 -21.77 6.63 -4.46
C LEU A 486 -22.30 5.31 -5.02
N SER A 487 -22.20 4.20 -4.28
CA SER A 487 -22.71 2.90 -4.71
C SER A 487 -24.24 2.88 -4.81
N ILE A 488 -24.95 3.46 -3.84
CA ILE A 488 -26.42 3.66 -3.86
C ILE A 488 -26.86 4.49 -5.07
N ASN A 489 -26.08 5.52 -5.42
CA ASN A 489 -26.42 6.44 -6.50
C ASN A 489 -26.04 5.91 -7.89
N LEU A 490 -25.07 4.99 -8.01
CA LEU A 490 -24.56 4.54 -9.31
C LEU A 490 -25.68 4.03 -10.24
N PRO A 491 -26.65 3.19 -9.80
CA PRO A 491 -27.75 2.74 -10.67
C PRO A 491 -28.71 3.85 -11.13
N LYS A 492 -28.71 4.99 -10.44
CA LYS A 492 -29.58 6.14 -10.74
C LYS A 492 -28.99 7.05 -11.79
N VAL A 493 -27.66 7.13 -11.88
CA VAL A 493 -26.93 8.05 -12.78
C VAL A 493 -26.13 7.35 -13.87
N GLY A 494 -25.76 6.09 -13.68
CA GLY A 494 -25.00 5.28 -14.63
C GLY A 494 -25.88 4.53 -15.62
N SER A 495 -25.31 4.15 -16.77
CA SER A 495 -25.95 3.23 -17.71
C SER A 495 -25.97 1.80 -17.14
N PRO A 496 -26.83 0.89 -17.64
CA PRO A 496 -26.81 -0.51 -17.23
C PRO A 496 -25.44 -1.18 -17.40
N GLN A 497 -24.69 -0.82 -18.45
CA GLN A 497 -23.34 -1.30 -18.70
C GLN A 497 -22.36 -0.85 -17.61
N VAL A 498 -22.44 0.41 -17.19
CA VAL A 498 -21.62 0.95 -16.09
C VAL A 498 -21.93 0.25 -14.77
N VAL A 499 -23.20 -0.03 -14.50
CA VAL A 499 -23.63 -0.75 -13.29
C VAL A 499 -23.17 -2.21 -13.30
N ASN A 500 -23.31 -2.90 -14.45
CA ASN A 500 -22.87 -4.29 -14.57
C ASN A 500 -21.35 -4.40 -14.44
N ARG A 501 -20.59 -3.50 -15.06
CA ARG A 501 -19.13 -3.47 -14.93
C ARG A 501 -18.67 -3.23 -13.49
N TYR A 502 -19.40 -2.41 -12.73
CA TYR A 502 -19.14 -2.25 -11.29
C TYR A 502 -19.37 -3.55 -10.51
N LYS A 503 -20.42 -4.31 -10.83
CA LYS A 503 -20.67 -5.62 -10.20
C LYS A 503 -19.61 -6.66 -10.54
N GLU A 504 -19.16 -6.71 -11.79
CA GLU A 504 -18.02 -7.55 -12.21
C GLU A 504 -16.76 -7.20 -11.40
N LEU A 505 -16.48 -5.91 -11.25
CA LEU A 505 -15.35 -5.42 -10.45
C LEU A 505 -15.46 -5.83 -8.98
N LEU A 506 -16.63 -5.69 -8.36
CA LEU A 506 -16.86 -6.16 -6.99
C LEU A 506 -16.68 -7.67 -6.87
N ALA A 507 -17.17 -8.45 -7.83
CA ALA A 507 -16.98 -9.91 -7.81
C ALA A 507 -15.49 -10.29 -7.87
N LEU A 508 -14.69 -9.57 -8.66
CA LEU A 508 -13.23 -9.79 -8.70
C LEU A 508 -12.56 -9.33 -7.39
N GLU A 509 -12.98 -8.22 -6.79
CA GLU A 509 -12.49 -7.80 -5.46
C GLU A 509 -12.89 -8.78 -4.34
N SER A 510 -14.04 -9.44 -4.45
CA SER A 510 -14.52 -10.47 -3.52
C SER A 510 -13.95 -11.86 -3.82
N SER A 511 -13.11 -12.02 -4.84
CA SER A 511 -12.39 -13.28 -5.04
C SER A 511 -11.34 -13.48 -3.93
N SER A 512 -10.87 -14.72 -3.74
CA SER A 512 -9.89 -15.06 -2.70
C SER A 512 -8.60 -15.64 -3.30
N LEU A 513 -7.61 -15.85 -2.42
CA LEU A 513 -6.39 -16.60 -2.74
C LEU A 513 -6.63 -18.11 -2.78
N ALA A 514 -7.65 -18.64 -2.10
CA ALA A 514 -7.90 -20.07 -2.07
C ALA A 514 -8.22 -20.60 -3.47
N ALA A 515 -7.69 -21.77 -3.81
CA ALA A 515 -8.08 -22.45 -5.05
C ALA A 515 -9.60 -22.63 -5.04
N GLY A 516 -10.27 -22.31 -6.16
CA GLY A 516 -11.68 -22.61 -6.32
C GLY A 516 -11.91 -24.06 -5.93
N SER A 517 -12.68 -24.32 -4.88
CA SER A 517 -12.99 -25.68 -4.50
C SER A 517 -13.73 -26.34 -5.67
N PRO A 518 -13.38 -27.58 -6.07
CA PRO A 518 -14.07 -28.27 -7.15
C PRO A 518 -15.57 -28.44 -6.88
#